data_AF-A0A5Q4DRE7-F1
#
_entry.id   AF-A0A5Q4DRE7-F1
#
_cell.length_a   1.000
_cell.length_b   1.000
_cell.length_c   1.000
_cell.angle_alpha   90.00
_cell.angle_beta   90.00
_cell.angle_gamma   90.00
#
_symmetry.space_group_name_H-M   'P 1'
#
loop_
_entity.id
_entity.type
_entity.pdbx_description
1 polymer ?
#
loop_
_entity_poly.entity_id
_entity_poly.type
_entity_poly.pdbx_seq_one_letter_code
_entity_poly.pdbx_strand_id
1 'polypeptide(L)'
;GANIVVIVCNNGQYGTIRMHQEKTYPGRVSGTQMFNPDYAALARAYGGHGERVERTEDFAGAYKRATDAGLPAVIELVLDPDALSPGLTVAGARALAK
;
A
#
# COMPACT_ATOMS: atom_id res chain seq x y z
N GLY A 1 -11.44 -23.80 -1.18
CA GLY A 1 -11.25 -22.58 -0.37
C GLY A 1 -11.84 -21.40 -1.11
N ALA A 2 -11.87 -20.21 -0.49
CA ALA A 2 -12.31 -18.98 -1.17
C ALA A 2 -11.12 -18.34 -1.92
N ASN A 3 -11.27 -18.09 -3.22
CA ASN A 3 -10.24 -17.48 -4.05
C ASN A 3 -10.38 -15.95 -4.04
N ILE A 4 -10.14 -15.35 -2.86
CA ILE A 4 -10.17 -13.90 -2.70
C ILE A 4 -8.90 -13.26 -3.28
N VAL A 5 -9.03 -12.05 -3.80
CA VAL A 5 -7.90 -11.20 -4.20
C VAL A 5 -7.81 -10.06 -3.18
N VAL A 6 -6.69 -9.98 -2.46
CA VAL A 6 -6.39 -8.93 -1.50
C VAL A 6 -5.44 -7.93 -2.14
N ILE A 7 -5.81 -6.65 -2.16
CA ILE A 7 -4.98 -5.57 -2.68
C ILE A 7 -4.41 -4.80 -1.50
N VAL A 8 -3.07 -4.78 -1.38
CA VAL A 8 -2.36 -4.03 -0.34
C VAL A 8 -1.80 -2.76 -0.96
N CYS A 9 -2.41 -1.62 -0.63
CA CYS A 9 -1.90 -0.30 -1.00
C CYS A 9 -0.77 0.10 -0.05
N ASN A 10 0.48 -0.21 -0.41
CA ASN A 10 1.65 -0.05 0.45
C ASN A 10 2.41 1.26 0.14
N ASN A 11 2.19 2.29 0.95
CA ASN A 11 3.01 3.51 0.97
C ASN A 11 4.05 3.51 2.12
N GLY A 12 4.21 2.39 2.84
CA GLY A 12 5.14 2.24 3.95
C GLY A 12 4.80 3.07 5.20
N GLN A 13 3.56 3.56 5.34
CA GLN A 13 3.21 4.47 6.44
C GLN A 13 1.78 4.28 6.96
N TYR A 14 1.56 4.60 8.24
CA TYR A 14 0.21 4.80 8.77
C TYR A 14 -0.38 6.13 8.26
N GLY A 15 -0.81 6.16 7.00
CA GLY A 15 -1.13 7.38 6.24
C GLY A 15 -2.09 8.35 6.95
N THR A 16 -3.19 7.87 7.53
CA THR A 16 -4.13 8.75 8.25
C THR A 16 -3.53 9.34 9.53
N ILE A 17 -2.72 8.57 10.26
CA ILE A 17 -2.05 9.07 11.47
C ILE A 17 -0.99 10.10 11.07
N ARG A 18 -0.20 9.80 10.03
CA ARG A 18 0.78 10.71 9.43
C ARG A 18 0.15 12.03 9.00
N MET A 19 -1.02 11.97 8.37
CA MET A 19 -1.80 13.14 7.96
C MET A 19 -2.16 14.06 9.13
N HIS A 20 -2.66 13.50 10.24
CA HIS A 20 -3.01 14.30 11.42
C HIS A 20 -1.76 14.88 12.09
N GLN A 21 -0.65 14.13 12.15
CA GLN A 21 0.63 14.65 12.64
C GLN A 21 1.08 15.86 11.83
N GLU A 22 1.06 15.79 10.49
CA GLU A 22 1.53 16.90 9.67
C GLU A 22 0.60 18.12 9.71
N LYS A 23 -0.70 17.94 9.95
CA LYS A 23 -1.66 19.04 10.11
C LYS A 23 -1.55 19.74 11.48
N THR A 24 -1.32 18.99 12.55
CA THR A 24 -1.34 19.52 13.93
C THR A 24 0.05 19.84 14.47
N TYR A 25 1.06 19.10 14.02
CA TYR A 25 2.45 19.18 14.49
C TYR A 25 3.41 19.06 13.28
N PRO A 26 3.40 20.04 12.37
CA PRO A 26 4.14 19.95 11.11
C PRO A 26 5.63 19.61 11.34
N GLY A 27 6.12 18.62 10.59
CA GLY A 27 7.51 18.14 10.68
C GLY A 27 7.81 17.20 11.86
N ARG A 28 6.88 16.97 12.79
CA ARG A 28 7.07 16.09 13.95
C ARG A 28 6.52 14.69 13.70
N VAL A 29 7.29 13.88 12.98
CA VAL A 29 6.96 12.47 12.69
C VAL A 29 7.14 11.61 13.94
N SER A 30 6.16 10.79 14.30
CA SER A 30 6.27 9.87 15.45
C SER A 30 5.57 8.55 15.19
N GLY A 31 6.33 7.46 15.05
CA GLY A 31 5.79 6.09 15.04
C GLY A 31 4.89 5.75 13.84
N THR A 32 4.99 6.49 12.73
CA THR A 32 4.12 6.28 11.55
C THR A 32 4.81 5.57 10.40
N GLN A 33 6.12 5.32 10.47
CA GLN A 33 6.85 4.56 9.46
C GLN A 33 6.66 3.07 9.70
N MET A 34 6.43 2.32 8.62
CA MET A 34 6.26 0.87 8.66
C MET A 34 7.42 0.17 7.96
N PHE A 35 7.92 -0.89 8.59
CA PHE A 35 8.78 -1.86 7.94
C PHE A 35 7.92 -3.09 7.61
N ASN A 36 7.61 -3.25 6.33
CA ASN A 36 6.70 -4.28 5.84
C ASN A 36 7.48 -5.48 5.27
N PRO A 37 6.94 -6.71 5.38
CA PRO A 37 7.49 -7.85 4.65
C PRO A 37 7.22 -7.72 3.14
N ASP A 38 7.88 -8.55 2.33
CA ASP A 38 7.44 -8.81 0.96
C ASP A 38 6.11 -9.60 1.01
N TYR A 39 4.99 -8.89 0.84
CA TYR A 39 3.65 -9.48 0.94
C TYR A 39 3.38 -10.48 -0.18
N ALA A 40 3.97 -10.27 -1.36
CA ALA A 40 3.85 -11.20 -2.47
C ALA A 40 4.58 -12.52 -2.17
N ALA A 41 5.78 -12.45 -1.59
CA ALA A 41 6.52 -13.62 -1.13
C ALA A 41 5.80 -14.34 0.01
N LEU A 42 5.21 -13.58 0.94
CA LEU A 42 4.41 -14.12 2.02
C LEU A 42 3.22 -14.93 1.48
N ALA A 43 2.46 -14.38 0.53
CA ALA A 43 1.34 -15.09 -0.09
C ALA A 43 1.78 -16.42 -0.74
N ARG A 44 2.90 -16.41 -1.46
CA ARG A 44 3.48 -17.63 -2.05
C ARG A 44 3.90 -18.65 -0.99
N ALA A 45 4.49 -18.21 0.12
CA ALA A 45 4.89 -19.10 1.22
C ALA A 45 3.70 -19.81 1.89
N TYR A 46 2.52 -19.19 1.89
CA TYR A 46 1.26 -19.79 2.38
C TYR A 46 0.49 -20.60 1.30
N GLY A 47 1.08 -20.82 0.12
CA GLY A 47 0.45 -21.58 -0.96
C GLY A 47 -0.56 -20.80 -1.80
N GLY A 48 -0.59 -19.47 -1.67
CA GLY A 48 -1.39 -18.57 -2.50
C GLY A 48 -0.61 -17.99 -3.68
N HIS A 49 -1.27 -17.08 -4.40
CA HIS A 49 -0.66 -16.28 -5.46
C HIS A 49 -0.17 -14.93 -4.92
N GLY A 50 0.98 -14.47 -5.39
CA GLY A 50 1.56 -13.20 -4.93
C GLY A 50 2.11 -12.39 -6.08
N GLU A 51 1.66 -11.14 -6.21
CA GLU A 51 2.14 -10.15 -7.19
C GLU A 51 2.61 -8.90 -6.46
N ARG A 52 3.69 -8.29 -6.95
CA ARG A 52 4.15 -6.98 -6.51
C ARG A 52 4.19 -6.05 -7.71
N VAL A 53 3.48 -4.94 -7.62
CA VAL A 53 3.24 -3.97 -8.70
C VAL A 53 3.87 -2.65 -8.31
N GLU A 54 4.86 -2.21 -9.08
CA GLU A 54 5.56 -0.93 -8.86
C GLU A 54 5.10 0.19 -9.78
N ARG A 55 4.41 -0.15 -10.88
CA ARG A 55 3.94 0.82 -11.87
C ARG A 55 2.48 0.57 -12.21
N THR A 56 1.74 1.64 -12.45
CA THR A 56 0.28 1.58 -12.67
C THR A 56 -0.09 0.72 -13.88
N GLU A 57 0.69 0.79 -14.97
CA GLU A 57 0.46 0.02 -16.19
C GLU A 57 0.54 -1.51 -15.99
N ASP A 58 1.28 -1.96 -14.99
CA ASP A 58 1.48 -3.39 -14.71
C ASP A 58 0.28 -4.01 -13.95
N PHE A 59 -0.58 -3.17 -13.35
CA PHE A 59 -1.68 -3.62 -12.49
C PHE A 59 -2.66 -4.53 -13.23
N ALA A 60 -3.10 -4.14 -14.44
CA ALA A 60 -4.09 -4.91 -15.18
C ALA A 60 -3.59 -6.34 -15.49
N GLY A 61 -2.30 -6.47 -15.82
CA GLY A 61 -1.67 -7.77 -16.03
C GLY A 61 -1.57 -8.60 -14.76
N ALA A 62 -1.16 -7.98 -13.64
CA ALA A 62 -1.06 -8.63 -12.34
C ALA A 62 -2.43 -9.11 -11.83
N TYR A 63 -3.46 -8.26 -11.96
CA TYR A 63 -4.82 -8.61 -11.56
C TYR A 63 -5.35 -9.80 -12.36
N LYS A 64 -5.14 -9.81 -13.68
CA LYS A 64 -5.53 -10.95 -14.52
C LYS A 64 -4.83 -12.26 -14.09
N ARG A 65 -3.51 -12.22 -13.86
CA ARG A 65 -2.77 -13.40 -13.38
C ARG A 65 -3.28 -13.88 -12.02
N ALA A 66 -3.58 -12.96 -11.11
CA ALA A 66 -4.11 -13.28 -9.78
C ALA A 66 -5.49 -13.94 -9.84
N THR A 67 -6.40 -13.46 -10.70
CA THR A 67 -7.73 -14.07 -10.86
C THR A 67 -7.67 -15.43 -11.56
N ASP A 68 -6.78 -15.57 -12.55
CA ASP A 68 -6.62 -16.80 -13.31
C ASP A 68 -5.90 -17.91 -12.51
N ALA A 69 -5.17 -17.54 -11.45
CA ALA A 69 -4.43 -18.49 -10.62
C ALA A 69 -5.32 -19.51 -9.91
N GLY A 70 -6.60 -19.20 -9.68
CA GLY A 70 -7.52 -20.10 -8.98
C GLY A 70 -7.14 -20.36 -7.52
N LEU A 71 -6.37 -19.44 -6.91
CA LEU A 71 -5.87 -19.47 -5.54
C LEU A 71 -6.23 -18.17 -4.81
N PRO A 72 -6.22 -18.13 -3.46
CA PRO A 72 -6.16 -16.87 -2.73
C PRO A 72 -4.93 -16.07 -3.18
N ALA A 73 -5.12 -14.78 -3.47
CA ALA A 73 -4.07 -13.94 -4.04
C ALA A 73 -3.83 -12.67 -3.22
N VAL A 74 -2.58 -12.24 -3.16
CA VAL A 74 -2.19 -10.91 -2.67
C VAL A 74 -1.52 -10.15 -3.81
N ILE A 75 -1.99 -8.93 -4.05
CA ILE A 75 -1.36 -7.96 -4.95
C ILE A 75 -0.90 -6.80 -4.08
N GLU A 76 0.42 -6.66 -3.94
CA GLU A 76 1.03 -5.50 -3.32
C GLU A 76 1.19 -4.39 -4.35
N LEU A 77 0.56 -3.23 -4.11
CA LEU A 77 0.79 -2.02 -4.87
C LEU A 77 1.79 -1.16 -4.11
N VAL A 78 2.95 -0.93 -4.71
CA VAL A 78 3.95 -0.02 -4.17
C VAL A 78 3.52 1.39 -4.55
N LEU A 79 3.24 2.20 -3.53
CA LEU A 79 2.81 3.58 -3.68
C LEU A 79 3.91 4.54 -3.28
N ASP A 80 3.81 5.77 -3.77
CA ASP A 80 4.63 6.87 -3.29
C ASP A 80 4.41 7.06 -1.77
N PRO A 81 5.48 7.07 -0.94
CA PRO A 81 5.37 7.36 0.49
C PRO A 81 4.74 8.71 0.82
N ASP A 82 4.76 9.67 -0.11
CA ASP A 82 4.09 10.96 0.07
C ASP A 82 2.57 10.87 -0.11
N ALA A 83 2.04 9.82 -0.72
CA ALA A 83 0.60 9.63 -0.92
C ALA A 83 -0.07 9.12 0.37
N LEU A 84 -0.77 10.01 1.09
CA LEU A 84 -1.49 9.68 2.34
C LEU A 84 -2.91 9.19 2.07
N SER A 85 -3.52 9.67 0.99
CA SER A 85 -4.82 9.24 0.45
C SER A 85 -4.86 9.57 -1.06
N PRO A 86 -5.88 9.14 -1.82
CA PRO A 86 -5.95 9.43 -3.26
C PRO A 86 -5.88 10.91 -3.65
N GLY A 87 -6.20 11.83 -2.73
CA GLY A 87 -6.20 13.27 -2.99
C GLY A 87 -5.34 14.09 -2.03
N LEU A 88 -4.51 13.47 -1.20
CA LEU A 88 -3.72 14.20 -0.20
C LEU A 88 -2.31 13.64 -0.07
N THR A 89 -1.34 14.53 -0.20
CA THR A 89 0.07 14.22 0.04
C THR A 89 0.54 14.72 1.40
N VAL A 90 1.71 14.27 1.85
CA VAL A 90 2.40 14.83 3.03
C VAL A 90 2.60 16.34 2.88
N ALA A 91 3.09 16.80 1.73
CA ALA A 91 3.27 18.22 1.44
C ALA A 91 1.93 18.99 1.48
N GLY A 92 0.88 18.42 0.90
CA GLY A 92 -0.47 19.00 0.95
C GLY A 92 -1.03 19.06 2.37
N ALA A 93 -0.79 18.05 3.20
CA ALA A 93 -1.20 18.05 4.60
C ALA A 93 -0.49 19.14 5.42
N ARG A 94 0.81 19.37 5.18
CA ARG A 94 1.57 20.46 5.80
C ARG A 94 1.07 21.84 5.40
N ALA A 95 0.66 22.03 4.14
CA ALA A 95 0.11 23.29 3.67
C ALA A 95 -1.23 23.65 4.36
N LEU A 96 -1.91 22.66 4.94
CA LEU A 96 -3.14 22.82 5.72
C LEU A 96 -2.88 22.95 7.23
N ALA A 97 -1.62 22.99 7.66
CA ALA A 97 -1.27 23.11 9.07
C ALA A 97 -1.74 24.46 9.63
N LYS A 98 -2.24 24.43 10.87
CA LYS A 98 -2.72 25.61 11.59
C LYS A 98 -1.62 26.25 12.42
#